data_AF-A0A954K527-F1
#
_entry.id   AF-A0A954K527-F1
#
_cell.length_a   1.000
_cell.length_b   1.000
_cell.length_c   1.000
_cell.angle_alpha   90.00
_cell.angle_beta   90.00
_cell.angle_gamma   90.00
#
_symmetry.space_group_name_H-M   'P 1'
#
loop_
_entity.id
_entity.type
_entity.pdbx_description
1 polymer ?
#
loop_
_entity_poly.entity_id
_entity_poly.type
_entity_poly.pdbx_seq_one_letter_code
_entity_poly.pdbx_strand_id
1 'polypeptide(L)'
;LLQGMIAGEEYLNLTTDLPIRLMGIEYQDMYNENLQSYARMVEQRQKVLEYLSVVERKLELLKQLSYPESLKEYEKKVSGLDDDEFRESYDVLMNYARQTDNPGLDEYPEIGKLELIKAIESGIDFDSANREQMQLVAELKTVGFKEDVGQILESSKKGKKSSDTQQGVLMSLMNLAESAGLSVSPYPNLLSYQSYLESFSELKIDQLLLEINRYEDAFYRRVLTDEDSRRVRILDRYTRLLRKAFEVKLSSDEFELLRINRPDFNTVEWQAFINRVILKDRGFEDAVPFEDVIDRAYDELFRFYEIVAQRDIAFLRNSGNILDNTGESAAFLIAGGYHTSHLTQLLRDQGYSYVVLTPFVEFETDHRQYEKVLLKTLEISEVPDEAV
;
A
#
# COMPACT_ATOMS: atom_id res chain seq x y z
N LEU A 1 -12.48 26.51 20.80
CA LEU A 1 -11.10 26.50 21.34
C LEU A 1 -11.09 26.45 22.88
N LEU A 2 -11.66 25.40 23.50
CA LEU A 2 -11.77 25.29 24.97
C LEU A 2 -10.57 24.58 25.64
N GLN A 3 -9.59 24.07 24.86
CA GLN A 3 -8.44 23.31 25.39
C GLN A 3 -7.07 23.83 24.90
N GLY A 4 -7.02 24.96 24.18
CA GLY A 4 -5.76 25.52 23.65
C GLY A 4 -5.07 24.66 22.58
N MET A 5 -5.75 23.65 22.04
CA MET A 5 -5.27 22.84 20.92
C MET A 5 -5.66 23.52 19.59
N ILE A 6 -4.70 23.60 18.67
CA ILE A 6 -4.83 24.19 17.34
C ILE A 6 -4.24 23.18 16.36
N ALA A 7 -4.97 22.82 15.30
CA ALA A 7 -4.49 21.94 14.25
C ALA A 7 -3.47 22.63 13.34
N GLY A 8 -2.73 21.87 12.52
CA GLY A 8 -1.66 22.43 11.69
C GLY A 8 -2.16 23.46 10.68
N GLU A 9 -3.30 23.20 10.04
CA GLU A 9 -3.98 24.08 9.11
C GLU A 9 -4.53 25.35 9.79
N GLU A 10 -5.03 25.22 11.02
CA GLU A 10 -5.48 26.35 11.83
C GLU A 10 -4.29 27.21 12.25
N TYR A 11 -3.17 26.59 12.65
CA TYR A 11 -1.93 27.30 12.98
C TYR A 11 -1.38 28.06 11.77
N LEU A 12 -1.34 27.43 10.58
CA LEU A 12 -0.93 28.08 9.34
C LEU A 12 -1.81 29.28 9.01
N ASN A 13 -3.14 29.14 9.16
CA ASN A 13 -4.07 30.23 8.92
C ASN A 13 -3.89 31.39 9.92
N LEU A 14 -3.57 31.09 11.18
CA LEU A 14 -3.37 32.10 12.23
C LEU A 14 -2.01 32.80 12.17
N THR A 15 -0.99 32.16 11.58
CA THR A 15 0.41 32.65 11.61
C THR A 15 0.92 33.18 10.28
N THR A 16 0.09 33.20 9.24
CA THR A 16 0.45 33.72 7.92
C THR A 16 -0.60 34.68 7.38
N ASP A 17 -0.19 35.60 6.50
CA ASP A 17 -1.10 36.51 5.79
C ASP A 17 -1.68 35.88 4.51
N LEU A 18 -1.56 34.56 4.36
CA LEU A 18 -2.11 33.86 3.21
C LEU A 18 -3.65 33.89 3.28
N PRO A 19 -4.35 34.16 2.16
CA PRO A 19 -5.81 34.24 2.12
C PRO A 19 -6.44 32.83 2.15
N ILE A 20 -6.23 32.09 3.24
CA ILE A 20 -6.69 30.71 3.42
C ILE A 20 -8.10 30.71 3.99
N ARG A 21 -9.00 29.94 3.36
CA ARG A 21 -10.35 29.67 3.86
C ARG A 21 -10.45 28.22 4.33
N LEU A 22 -10.56 28.02 5.64
CA LEU A 22 -10.75 26.68 6.22
C LEU A 22 -12.24 26.33 6.23
N MET A 23 -12.58 25.14 5.73
CA MET A 23 -13.95 24.64 5.65
C MET A 23 -13.99 23.19 6.14
N GLY A 24 -14.85 22.89 7.11
CA GLY A 24 -15.08 21.52 7.56
C GLY A 24 -15.85 20.71 6.50
N ILE A 25 -15.37 19.51 6.21
CA ILE A 25 -15.97 18.60 5.21
C ILE A 25 -16.65 17.38 5.83
N GLU A 26 -16.62 17.28 7.16
CA GLU A 26 -17.12 16.14 7.92
C GLU A 26 -18.48 16.45 8.60
N TYR A 27 -19.32 15.43 8.75
CA TYR A 27 -20.50 15.51 9.60
C TYR A 27 -20.18 15.04 11.03
N GLN A 28 -20.52 15.89 12.00
CA GLN A 28 -20.19 15.67 13.42
C GLN A 28 -20.82 14.38 13.99
N ASP A 29 -22.01 14.02 13.54
CA ASP A 29 -22.70 12.78 13.94
C ASP A 29 -21.94 11.54 13.47
N MET A 30 -21.48 11.52 12.22
CA MET A 30 -20.64 10.43 11.68
C MET A 30 -19.30 10.33 12.43
N TYR A 31 -18.66 11.46 12.72
CA TYR A 31 -17.43 11.49 13.52
C TYR A 31 -17.67 10.87 14.91
N ASN A 32 -18.73 11.31 15.60
CA ASN A 32 -19.06 10.83 16.94
C ASN A 32 -19.40 9.33 16.95
N GLU A 33 -20.17 8.86 15.95
CA GLU A 33 -20.52 7.45 15.82
C GLU A 33 -19.29 6.56 15.55
N ASN A 34 -18.39 7.04 14.67
CA ASN A 34 -17.14 6.35 14.38
C ASN A 34 -16.26 6.25 15.62
N LEU A 35 -16.13 7.35 16.37
CA LEU A 35 -15.35 7.44 17.59
C LEU A 35 -15.89 6.53 18.70
N GLN A 36 -17.23 6.44 18.84
CA GLN A 36 -17.85 5.50 19.76
C GLN A 36 -17.60 4.03 19.39
N SER A 37 -17.67 3.70 18.09
CA SER A 37 -17.39 2.34 17.60
C SER A 37 -15.92 1.99 17.81
N TYR A 38 -15.02 2.93 17.56
CA TYR A 38 -13.60 2.81 17.89
C TYR A 38 -13.38 2.53 19.38
N ALA A 39 -14.00 3.29 20.28
CA ALA A 39 -13.86 3.08 21.72
C ALA A 39 -14.30 1.68 22.17
N ARG A 40 -15.46 1.20 21.69
CA ARG A 40 -15.95 -0.16 21.99
C ARG A 40 -15.03 -1.25 21.41
N MET A 41 -14.43 -1.01 20.24
CA MET A 41 -13.43 -1.91 19.66
C MET A 41 -12.15 -1.95 20.51
N VAL A 42 -11.67 -0.81 21.00
CA VAL A 42 -10.46 -0.70 21.84
C VAL A 42 -10.62 -1.49 23.15
N GLU A 43 -11.79 -1.43 23.78
CA GLU A 43 -12.09 -2.18 25.01
C GLU A 43 -11.85 -3.70 24.88
N GLN A 44 -12.05 -4.25 23.68
CA GLN A 44 -11.85 -5.67 23.38
C GLN A 44 -10.52 -5.98 22.69
N ARG A 45 -9.81 -4.96 22.18
CA ARG A 45 -8.61 -5.10 21.34
C ARG A 45 -7.58 -6.04 21.95
N GLN A 46 -7.20 -5.80 23.21
CA GLN A 46 -6.15 -6.59 23.87
C GLN A 46 -6.49 -8.08 23.91
N LYS A 47 -7.70 -8.44 24.35
CA LYS A 47 -8.17 -9.83 24.44
C LYS A 47 -8.23 -10.48 23.05
N VAL A 48 -8.67 -9.74 22.05
CA VAL A 48 -8.72 -10.23 20.67
C VAL A 48 -7.31 -10.49 20.14
N LEU A 49 -6.36 -9.55 20.33
CA LEU A 49 -4.98 -9.71 19.86
C LEU A 49 -4.24 -10.84 20.59
N GLU A 50 -4.51 -11.04 21.88
CA GLU A 50 -4.01 -12.18 22.65
C GLU A 50 -4.53 -13.51 22.08
N TYR A 51 -5.84 -13.58 21.82
CA TYR A 51 -6.45 -14.78 21.24
C TYR A 51 -5.96 -15.05 19.82
N LEU A 52 -5.88 -14.03 18.96
CA LEU A 52 -5.29 -14.14 17.63
C LEU A 52 -3.83 -14.63 17.71
N SER A 53 -3.04 -14.18 18.68
CA SER A 53 -1.67 -14.67 18.87
C SER A 53 -1.62 -16.16 19.23
N VAL A 54 -2.60 -16.67 19.99
CA VAL A 54 -2.72 -18.12 20.25
C VAL A 54 -3.02 -18.87 18.96
N VAL A 55 -4.01 -18.41 18.19
CA VAL A 55 -4.43 -19.03 16.92
C VAL A 55 -3.29 -19.02 15.89
N GLU A 56 -2.64 -17.88 15.69
CA GLU A 56 -1.53 -17.73 14.73
C GLU A 56 -0.34 -18.62 15.05
N ARG A 57 0.04 -18.77 16.34
CA ARG A 57 1.09 -19.72 16.74
C ARG A 57 0.74 -21.16 16.37
N LYS A 58 -0.55 -21.52 16.47
CA LYS A 58 -1.02 -22.86 16.10
C LYS A 58 -1.08 -23.03 14.58
N LEU A 59 -1.50 -22.01 13.84
CA LEU A 59 -1.42 -22.01 12.39
C LEU A 59 0.02 -22.16 11.92
N GLU A 60 0.98 -21.44 12.52
CA GLU A 60 2.40 -21.58 12.23
C GLU A 60 2.89 -23.02 12.48
N LEU A 61 2.52 -23.64 13.60
CA LEU A 61 2.81 -25.06 13.85
C LEU A 61 2.22 -25.97 12.76
N LEU A 62 0.99 -25.71 12.30
CA LEU A 62 0.37 -26.47 11.22
C LEU A 62 1.09 -26.26 9.88
N LYS A 63 1.58 -25.06 9.58
CA LYS A 63 2.44 -24.81 8.40
C LYS A 63 3.74 -25.62 8.49
N GLN A 64 4.39 -25.62 9.65
CA GLN A 64 5.61 -26.39 9.88
C GLN A 64 5.41 -27.91 9.68
N LEU A 65 4.21 -28.42 9.93
CA LEU A 65 3.86 -29.82 9.72
C LEU A 65 3.43 -30.14 8.28
N SER A 66 2.65 -29.27 7.65
CA SER A 66 1.94 -29.59 6.40
C SER A 66 2.57 -28.98 5.15
N TYR A 67 3.33 -27.89 5.26
CA TYR A 67 3.88 -27.22 4.07
C TYR A 67 5.10 -27.97 3.53
N PRO A 68 5.33 -27.95 2.21
CA PRO A 68 6.60 -28.37 1.62
C PRO A 68 7.75 -27.48 2.13
N GLU A 69 8.96 -28.05 2.24
CA GLU A 69 10.13 -27.32 2.76
C GLU A 69 10.45 -26.06 1.94
N SER A 70 10.31 -26.15 0.60
CA SER A 70 10.49 -25.00 -0.30
C SER A 70 9.60 -23.82 0.04
N LEU A 71 8.35 -24.07 0.48
CA LEU A 71 7.41 -23.01 0.83
C LEU A 71 7.72 -22.41 2.21
N LYS A 72 8.21 -23.22 3.16
CA LYS A 72 8.65 -22.73 4.47
C LYS A 72 9.85 -21.82 4.35
N GLU A 73 10.81 -22.18 3.50
CA GLU A 73 11.97 -21.33 3.22
C GLU A 73 11.58 -20.01 2.55
N TYR A 74 10.63 -20.07 1.60
CA TYR A 74 10.04 -18.89 0.98
C TYR A 74 9.42 -17.96 2.04
N GLU A 75 8.49 -18.47 2.86
CA GLU A 75 7.83 -17.66 3.89
C GLU A 75 8.82 -17.07 4.89
N LYS A 76 9.84 -17.84 5.28
CA LYS A 76 10.90 -17.37 6.18
C LYS A 76 11.68 -16.20 5.58
N LYS A 77 12.02 -16.26 4.29
CA LYS A 77 12.73 -15.15 3.62
C LYS A 77 11.86 -13.92 3.52
N VAL A 78 10.62 -14.05 3.07
CA VAL A 78 9.68 -12.92 2.94
C VAL A 78 9.37 -12.29 4.29
N SER A 79 9.23 -13.09 5.36
CA SER A 79 8.97 -12.56 6.71
C SER A 79 10.10 -11.70 7.30
N GLY A 80 11.30 -11.79 6.74
CA GLY A 80 12.45 -10.99 7.16
C GLY A 80 12.63 -9.69 6.37
N LEU A 81 11.74 -9.42 5.40
CA LEU A 81 11.79 -8.23 4.56
C LEU A 81 10.79 -7.19 5.06
N ASP A 82 11.19 -5.92 4.97
CA ASP A 82 10.29 -4.80 5.24
C ASP A 82 9.36 -4.53 4.04
N ASP A 83 8.21 -3.88 4.28
CA ASP A 83 7.23 -3.55 3.23
C ASP A 83 7.84 -2.71 2.07
N ASP A 84 8.90 -1.95 2.35
CA ASP A 84 9.63 -1.12 1.38
C ASP A 84 10.59 -1.94 0.49
N GLU A 85 10.86 -3.21 0.82
CA GLU A 85 11.77 -4.11 0.09
C GLU A 85 11.05 -4.90 -1.01
N PHE A 86 10.17 -4.21 -1.75
CA PHE A 86 9.35 -4.79 -2.82
C PHE A 86 10.17 -5.60 -3.84
N ARG A 87 11.30 -5.05 -4.31
CA ARG A 87 12.15 -5.71 -5.32
C ARG A 87 12.68 -7.05 -4.82
N GLU A 88 13.12 -7.11 -3.56
CA GLU A 88 13.64 -8.33 -2.96
C GLU A 88 12.52 -9.36 -2.73
N SER A 89 11.37 -8.92 -2.19
CA SER A 89 10.20 -9.77 -2.00
C SER A 89 9.74 -10.41 -3.32
N TYR A 90 9.66 -9.61 -4.38
CA TYR A 90 9.33 -10.06 -5.73
C TYR A 90 10.36 -11.06 -6.27
N ASP A 91 11.67 -10.77 -6.12
CA ASP A 91 12.73 -11.66 -6.56
C ASP A 91 12.69 -13.01 -5.83
N VAL A 92 12.41 -13.00 -4.52
CA VAL A 92 12.21 -14.21 -3.73
C VAL A 92 11.03 -15.01 -4.29
N LEU A 93 9.85 -14.42 -4.47
CA LEU A 93 8.68 -15.08 -5.04
C LEU A 93 8.98 -15.72 -6.41
N MET A 94 9.57 -14.96 -7.33
CA MET A 94 9.86 -15.44 -8.68
C MET A 94 10.88 -16.58 -8.68
N ASN A 95 11.90 -16.50 -7.81
CA ASN A 95 12.91 -17.56 -7.69
C ASN A 95 12.30 -18.87 -7.17
N TYR A 96 11.43 -18.83 -6.17
CA TYR A 96 10.78 -20.03 -5.64
C TYR A 96 9.71 -20.58 -6.59
N ALA A 97 8.94 -19.72 -7.26
CA ALA A 97 7.98 -20.15 -8.26
C ALA A 97 8.65 -20.88 -9.44
N ARG A 98 9.82 -20.42 -9.89
CA ARG A 98 10.62 -21.07 -10.95
C ARG A 98 11.18 -22.44 -10.56
N GLN A 99 11.42 -22.68 -9.28
CA GLN A 99 11.92 -23.96 -8.76
C GLN A 99 10.80 -24.98 -8.51
N THR A 100 9.54 -24.57 -8.66
CA THR A 100 8.35 -25.37 -8.40
C THR A 100 7.45 -25.40 -9.65
N ASP A 101 6.20 -25.84 -9.50
CA ASP A 101 5.21 -25.78 -10.58
C ASP A 101 4.76 -24.31 -10.83
N ASN A 102 5.57 -23.59 -11.59
CA ASN A 102 5.42 -22.17 -11.89
C ASN A 102 4.06 -21.85 -12.55
N PRO A 103 3.22 -20.94 -11.99
CA PRO A 103 1.98 -20.44 -12.58
C PRO A 103 2.03 -20.12 -14.08
N GLY A 104 3.19 -19.67 -14.57
CA GLY A 104 3.33 -19.06 -15.88
C GLY A 104 2.97 -17.57 -15.83
N LEU A 105 3.30 -16.82 -16.89
CA LEU A 105 3.11 -15.37 -16.95
C LEU A 105 1.99 -14.94 -17.91
N ASP A 106 1.33 -15.88 -18.58
CA ASP A 106 0.34 -15.57 -19.63
C ASP A 106 -0.88 -14.78 -19.10
N GLU A 107 -1.27 -15.01 -17.85
CA GLU A 107 -2.34 -14.27 -17.16
C GLU A 107 -1.85 -13.03 -16.40
N TYR A 108 -0.55 -12.73 -16.47
CA TYR A 108 0.13 -11.70 -15.68
C TYR A 108 1.01 -10.80 -16.58
N PRO A 109 0.39 -10.02 -17.49
CA PRO A 109 1.12 -9.23 -18.48
C PRO A 109 2.03 -8.15 -17.88
N GLU A 110 1.65 -7.50 -16.78
CA GLU A 110 2.51 -6.49 -16.14
C GLU A 110 3.71 -7.14 -15.42
N ILE A 111 3.55 -8.33 -14.83
CA ILE A 111 4.70 -9.13 -14.35
C ILE A 111 5.62 -9.50 -15.52
N GLY A 112 5.05 -9.94 -16.65
CA GLY A 112 5.81 -10.23 -17.87
C GLY A 112 6.62 -9.03 -18.37
N LYS A 113 6.01 -7.84 -18.38
CA LYS A 113 6.72 -6.58 -18.70
C LYS A 113 7.83 -6.29 -17.70
N LEU A 114 7.57 -6.45 -16.40
CA LEU A 114 8.60 -6.24 -15.37
C LEU A 114 9.81 -7.15 -15.58
N GLU A 115 9.60 -8.43 -15.91
CA GLU A 115 10.69 -9.35 -16.23
C GLU A 115 11.50 -8.92 -17.46
N LEU A 116 10.82 -8.42 -18.50
CA LEU A 116 11.50 -7.87 -19.69
C LEU A 116 12.31 -6.61 -19.34
N ILE A 117 11.73 -5.70 -18.56
CA ILE A 117 12.41 -4.48 -18.08
C ILE A 117 13.67 -4.85 -17.30
N LYS A 118 13.59 -5.82 -16.37
CA LYS A 118 14.74 -6.31 -15.59
C LYS A 118 15.81 -6.95 -16.47
N ALA A 119 15.41 -7.69 -17.51
CA ALA A 119 16.36 -8.25 -18.47
C ALA A 119 17.10 -7.15 -19.26
N ILE A 120 16.38 -6.10 -19.70
CA ILE A 120 16.98 -4.92 -20.35
C ILE A 120 17.93 -4.22 -19.37
N GLU A 121 17.47 -3.93 -18.15
CA GLU A 121 18.25 -3.28 -17.07
C GLU A 121 19.59 -3.98 -16.85
N SER A 122 19.60 -5.32 -16.79
CA SER A 122 20.80 -6.12 -16.57
C SER A 122 21.86 -6.02 -17.69
N GLY A 123 21.45 -5.62 -18.89
CA GLY A 123 22.33 -5.46 -20.05
C GLY A 123 22.85 -4.03 -20.24
N ILE A 124 22.40 -3.06 -19.44
CA ILE A 124 22.78 -1.65 -19.58
C ILE A 124 24.03 -1.34 -18.76
N ASP A 125 25.07 -0.81 -19.43
CA ASP A 125 26.15 -0.10 -18.74
C ASP A 125 25.73 1.35 -18.53
N PHE A 126 25.19 1.65 -17.34
CA PHE A 126 24.70 2.98 -16.99
C PHE A 126 25.80 4.05 -17.01
N ASP A 127 27.04 3.67 -16.69
CA ASP A 127 28.17 4.61 -16.75
C ASP A 127 28.48 4.98 -18.21
N SER A 128 28.42 4.00 -19.12
CA SER A 128 28.55 4.25 -20.56
C SER A 128 27.37 5.06 -21.11
N ALA A 129 26.13 4.73 -20.73
CA ALA A 129 24.94 5.49 -21.13
C ALA A 129 25.03 6.96 -20.69
N ASN A 130 25.47 7.21 -19.45
CA ASN A 130 25.67 8.57 -18.93
C ASN A 130 26.78 9.32 -19.71
N ARG A 131 27.89 8.65 -20.05
CA ARG A 131 28.96 9.24 -20.88
C ARG A 131 28.45 9.59 -22.27
N GLU A 132 27.71 8.69 -22.91
CA GLU A 132 27.12 8.90 -24.23
C GLU A 132 26.10 10.04 -24.21
N GLN A 133 25.28 10.16 -23.16
CA GLN A 133 24.38 11.30 -22.97
C GLN A 133 25.15 12.62 -22.92
N MET A 134 26.26 12.68 -22.17
CA MET A 134 27.10 13.87 -22.09
C MET A 134 27.77 14.21 -23.43
N GLN A 135 28.17 13.20 -24.21
CA GLN A 135 28.71 13.37 -25.55
C GLN A 135 27.66 13.97 -26.50
N LEU A 136 26.45 13.40 -26.53
CA LEU A 136 25.34 13.93 -27.32
C LEU A 136 25.02 15.40 -26.97
N VAL A 137 24.96 15.70 -25.66
CA VAL A 137 24.78 17.07 -25.15
C VAL A 137 25.90 18.01 -25.62
N ALA A 138 27.15 17.55 -25.63
CA ALA A 138 28.29 18.34 -26.09
C ALA A 138 28.20 18.58 -27.60
N GLU A 139 27.91 17.55 -28.39
CA GLU A 139 27.76 17.65 -29.84
C GLU A 139 26.65 18.62 -30.23
N LEU A 140 25.46 18.48 -29.63
CA LEU A 140 24.32 19.40 -29.83
C LEU A 140 24.69 20.86 -29.55
N LYS A 141 25.47 21.12 -28.49
CA LYS A 141 25.98 22.47 -28.19
C LYS A 141 26.95 22.97 -29.26
N THR A 142 27.79 22.10 -29.83
CA THR A 142 28.75 22.49 -30.87
C THR A 142 28.08 22.79 -32.21
N VAL A 143 26.99 22.11 -32.54
CA VAL A 143 26.22 22.34 -33.79
C VAL A 143 25.20 23.47 -33.69
N GLY A 144 25.13 24.19 -32.56
CA GLY A 144 24.39 25.44 -32.42
C GLY A 144 23.17 25.42 -31.51
N PHE A 145 22.77 24.26 -30.97
CA PHE A 145 21.56 24.11 -30.14
C PHE A 145 21.83 24.33 -28.64
N LYS A 146 22.71 25.28 -28.31
CA LYS A 146 23.15 25.51 -26.92
C LYS A 146 22.01 25.99 -26.02
N GLU A 147 21.13 26.85 -26.53
CA GLU A 147 19.98 27.39 -25.79
C GLU A 147 18.92 26.31 -25.57
N ASP A 148 18.58 25.52 -26.60
CA ASP A 148 17.60 24.42 -26.50
C ASP A 148 18.03 23.35 -25.48
N VAL A 149 19.31 22.92 -25.54
CA VAL A 149 19.87 21.99 -24.55
C VAL A 149 19.83 22.59 -23.15
N GLY A 150 20.10 23.89 -23.01
CA GLY A 150 19.97 24.60 -21.74
C GLY A 150 18.56 24.51 -21.17
N GLN A 151 17.54 24.78 -22.00
CA GLN A 151 16.13 24.71 -21.60
C GLN A 151 15.70 23.28 -21.20
N ILE A 152 16.10 22.26 -21.98
CA ILE A 152 15.80 20.85 -21.67
C ILE A 152 16.41 20.42 -20.33
N LEU A 153 17.63 20.85 -20.01
CA LEU A 153 18.28 20.51 -18.75
C LEU A 153 17.80 21.35 -17.56
N GLU A 154 17.29 22.55 -17.79
CA GLU A 154 16.68 23.36 -16.73
C GLU A 154 15.28 22.90 -16.37
N SER A 155 14.47 22.45 -17.34
CA SER A 155 13.14 21.90 -17.06
C SER A 155 13.22 20.65 -16.17
N SER A 156 14.25 19.82 -16.35
CA SER A 156 14.45 18.62 -15.54
C SER A 156 14.90 18.88 -14.11
N LYS A 157 15.62 19.99 -13.86
CA LYS A 157 16.01 20.41 -12.49
C LYS A 157 14.83 20.91 -11.67
N LYS A 158 13.76 21.38 -12.31
CA LYS A 158 12.52 21.83 -11.67
C LYS A 158 11.56 20.68 -11.37
N GLY A 159 11.74 19.52 -12.00
CA GLY A 159 10.95 18.32 -11.78
C GLY A 159 11.46 17.47 -10.60
N LYS A 160 10.59 16.59 -10.10
CA LYS A 160 10.99 15.51 -9.18
C LYS A 160 11.93 14.58 -9.97
N LYS A 161 12.98 14.04 -9.35
CA LYS A 161 13.84 13.02 -9.98
C LYS A 161 13.05 11.70 -10.13
N SER A 162 12.20 11.62 -11.16
CA SER A 162 11.42 10.44 -11.54
C SER A 162 11.92 9.86 -12.85
N SER A 163 11.60 8.59 -13.09
CA SER A 163 11.79 7.90 -14.38
C SER A 163 11.21 8.70 -15.55
N ASP A 164 9.99 9.24 -15.39
CA ASP A 164 9.29 9.97 -16.45
C ASP A 164 10.01 11.28 -16.80
N THR A 165 10.57 11.96 -15.79
CA THR A 165 11.37 13.17 -16.01
C THR A 165 12.66 12.82 -16.76
N GLN A 166 13.30 11.70 -16.43
CA GLN A 166 14.51 11.26 -17.13
C GLN A 166 14.21 10.82 -18.58
N GLN A 167 13.12 10.09 -18.78
CA GLN A 167 12.65 9.67 -20.11
C GLN A 167 12.36 10.90 -20.99
N GLY A 168 11.61 11.88 -20.47
CA GLY A 168 11.27 13.10 -21.19
C GLY A 168 12.50 13.91 -21.61
N VAL A 169 13.53 13.97 -20.75
CA VAL A 169 14.81 14.61 -21.08
C VAL A 169 15.54 13.88 -22.20
N LEU A 170 15.69 12.56 -22.09
CA LEU A 170 16.37 11.74 -23.10
C LEU A 170 15.66 11.83 -24.45
N MET A 171 14.34 11.70 -24.46
CA MET A 171 13.53 11.85 -25.67
C MET A 171 13.68 13.24 -26.28
N SER A 172 13.67 14.30 -25.48
CA SER A 172 13.87 15.67 -25.98
C SER A 172 15.26 15.88 -26.59
N LEU A 173 16.32 15.31 -25.99
CA LEU A 173 17.68 15.38 -26.53
C LEU A 173 17.82 14.59 -27.83
N MET A 174 17.22 13.40 -27.93
CA MET A 174 17.24 12.58 -29.15
C MET A 174 16.46 13.23 -30.30
N ASN A 175 15.28 13.79 -30.03
CA ASN A 175 14.50 14.53 -31.01
C ASN A 175 15.24 15.77 -31.51
N LEU A 176 15.93 16.48 -30.59
CA LEU A 176 16.77 17.62 -30.95
C LEU A 176 17.94 17.19 -31.84
N ALA A 177 18.59 16.07 -31.53
CA ALA A 177 19.66 15.49 -32.34
C ALA A 177 19.18 15.15 -33.75
N GLU A 178 18.01 14.51 -33.89
CA GLU A 178 17.41 14.22 -35.18
C GLU A 178 17.10 15.51 -35.98
N SER A 179 16.53 16.53 -35.31
CA SER A 179 16.26 17.83 -35.95
C SER A 179 17.53 18.58 -36.38
N ALA A 180 18.64 18.33 -35.70
CA ALA A 180 19.97 18.84 -36.01
C ALA A 180 20.70 18.03 -37.11
N GLY A 181 20.10 16.94 -37.60
CA GLY A 181 20.72 16.02 -38.56
C GLY A 181 21.82 15.14 -37.98
N LEU A 182 21.88 15.00 -36.65
CA LEU A 182 22.79 14.11 -35.95
C LEU A 182 22.19 12.70 -35.83
N SER A 183 22.98 11.68 -36.11
CA SER A 183 22.58 10.29 -35.88
C SER A 183 22.81 9.91 -34.42
N VAL A 184 21.82 9.26 -33.81
CA VAL A 184 21.92 8.70 -32.46
C VAL A 184 22.46 7.26 -32.43
N SER A 185 22.64 6.62 -33.60
CA SER A 185 23.19 5.26 -33.71
C SER A 185 24.58 5.04 -33.07
N PRO A 186 25.48 6.06 -32.98
CA PRO A 186 26.75 5.92 -32.26
C PRO A 186 26.64 5.77 -30.75
N TYR A 187 25.44 5.92 -30.16
CA TYR A 187 25.20 5.88 -28.71
C TYR A 187 24.35 4.67 -28.30
N PRO A 188 24.85 3.43 -28.44
CA PRO A 188 24.07 2.23 -28.20
C PRO A 188 23.64 2.04 -26.74
N ASN A 189 24.44 2.48 -25.75
CA ASN A 189 24.07 2.37 -24.34
C ASN A 189 22.99 3.39 -23.97
N LEU A 190 23.05 4.59 -24.58
CA LEU A 190 22.04 5.63 -24.45
C LEU A 190 20.69 5.19 -25.03
N LEU A 191 20.70 4.52 -26.18
CA LEU A 191 19.50 3.95 -26.79
C LEU A 191 18.90 2.85 -25.90
N SER A 192 19.72 1.92 -25.39
CA SER A 192 19.25 0.89 -24.45
C SER A 192 18.66 1.51 -23.18
N TYR A 193 19.28 2.57 -22.64
CA TYR A 193 18.76 3.26 -21.47
C TYR A 193 17.44 3.99 -21.74
N GLN A 194 17.28 4.61 -22.91
CA GLN A 194 15.99 5.19 -23.32
C GLN A 194 14.90 4.12 -23.42
N SER A 195 15.19 2.96 -24.04
CA SER A 195 14.22 1.87 -24.17
C SER A 195 13.81 1.29 -22.82
N TYR A 196 14.75 1.21 -21.87
CA TYR A 196 14.45 0.85 -20.47
C TYR A 196 13.50 1.85 -19.81
N LEU A 197 13.79 3.16 -19.89
CA LEU A 197 12.95 4.19 -19.29
C LEU A 197 11.56 4.25 -19.92
N GLU A 198 11.46 4.07 -21.24
CA GLU A 198 10.19 3.99 -21.95
C GLU A 198 9.36 2.80 -21.46
N SER A 199 9.94 1.60 -21.45
CA SER A 199 9.25 0.40 -20.96
C SER A 199 8.82 0.53 -19.49
N PHE A 200 9.66 1.16 -18.66
CA PHE A 200 9.34 1.40 -17.25
C PHE A 200 8.21 2.41 -17.07
N SER A 201 8.18 3.48 -17.87
CA SER A 201 7.11 4.50 -17.82
C SER A 201 5.73 3.97 -18.23
N GLU A 202 5.70 2.92 -19.05
CA GLU A 202 4.46 2.26 -19.50
C GLU A 202 3.93 1.22 -18.50
N LEU A 203 4.72 0.88 -17.47
CA LEU A 203 4.36 -0.11 -16.48
C LEU A 203 3.22 0.41 -15.60
N LYS A 204 2.12 -0.33 -15.54
CA LYS A 204 0.96 0.06 -14.72
C LYS A 204 1.16 -0.46 -13.31
N ILE A 205 1.81 0.33 -12.47
CA ILE A 205 2.20 -0.07 -11.09
C ILE A 205 1.02 -0.64 -10.29
N ASP A 206 -0.15 0.01 -10.32
CA ASP A 206 -1.34 -0.48 -9.63
C ASP A 206 -1.77 -1.88 -10.11
N GLN A 207 -1.69 -2.14 -11.42
CA GLN A 207 -2.04 -3.44 -12.01
C GLN A 207 -0.96 -4.49 -11.72
N LEU A 208 0.32 -4.11 -11.74
CA LEU A 208 1.44 -4.97 -11.38
C LEU A 208 1.30 -5.48 -9.94
N LEU A 209 0.98 -4.61 -8.98
CA LEU A 209 0.79 -5.02 -7.58
C LEU A 209 -0.37 -6.02 -7.43
N LEU A 210 -1.48 -5.79 -8.13
CA LEU A 210 -2.61 -6.73 -8.17
C LEU A 210 -2.23 -8.07 -8.80
N GLU A 211 -1.48 -8.05 -9.89
CA GLU A 211 -0.99 -9.26 -10.55
C GLU A 211 -0.05 -10.07 -9.66
N ILE A 212 0.88 -9.42 -8.94
CA ILE A 212 1.81 -10.09 -8.03
C ILE A 212 1.05 -10.82 -6.92
N ASN A 213 0.06 -10.19 -6.31
CA ASN A 213 -0.80 -10.84 -5.30
C ASN A 213 -1.54 -12.06 -5.88
N ARG A 214 -2.10 -11.93 -7.09
CA ARG A 214 -2.78 -13.04 -7.76
C ARG A 214 -1.80 -14.16 -8.17
N TYR A 215 -0.59 -13.82 -8.55
CA TYR A 215 0.47 -14.76 -8.91
C TYR A 215 0.94 -15.53 -7.68
N GLU A 216 1.16 -14.84 -6.55
CA GLU A 216 1.47 -15.47 -5.27
C GLU A 216 0.36 -16.46 -4.87
N ASP A 217 -0.91 -16.06 -4.95
CA ASP A 217 -2.03 -16.96 -4.67
C ASP A 217 -2.07 -18.19 -5.59
N ALA A 218 -1.78 -18.03 -6.88
CA ALA A 218 -1.66 -19.14 -7.82
C ALA A 218 -0.49 -20.06 -7.49
N PHE A 219 0.66 -19.49 -7.10
CA PHE A 219 1.84 -20.24 -6.64
C PHE A 219 1.50 -21.09 -5.40
N TYR A 220 0.89 -20.50 -4.36
CA TYR A 220 0.44 -21.25 -3.18
C TYR A 220 -0.53 -22.38 -3.54
N ARG A 221 -1.50 -22.15 -4.44
CA ARG A 221 -2.47 -23.19 -4.85
C ARG A 221 -1.83 -24.40 -5.54
N ARG A 222 -0.74 -24.19 -6.27
CA ARG A 222 0.00 -25.27 -6.95
C ARG A 222 0.91 -26.03 -6.00
N VAL A 223 1.57 -25.32 -5.08
CA VAL A 223 2.49 -25.94 -4.10
C VAL A 223 1.73 -26.66 -2.98
N LEU A 224 0.64 -26.08 -2.49
CA LEU A 224 -0.24 -26.70 -1.49
C LEU A 224 -1.26 -27.58 -2.19
N THR A 225 -1.01 -28.89 -2.19
CA THR A 225 -1.83 -29.86 -2.94
C THR A 225 -2.94 -30.50 -2.11
N ASP A 226 -2.80 -30.55 -0.78
CA ASP A 226 -3.83 -31.03 0.12
C ASP A 226 -4.75 -29.90 0.60
N GLU A 227 -6.02 -30.25 0.84
CA GLU A 227 -7.05 -29.29 1.24
C GLU A 227 -6.80 -28.69 2.63
N ASP A 228 -6.14 -29.44 3.53
CA ASP A 228 -5.88 -28.97 4.89
C ASP A 228 -4.80 -27.88 4.89
N SER A 229 -3.69 -28.05 4.17
CA SER A 229 -2.66 -27.01 4.05
C SER A 229 -3.17 -25.75 3.34
N ARG A 230 -4.02 -25.90 2.31
CA ARG A 230 -4.72 -24.75 1.69
C ARG A 230 -5.59 -24.01 2.69
N ARG A 231 -6.35 -24.75 3.52
CA ARG A 231 -7.19 -24.14 4.55
C ARG A 231 -6.35 -23.46 5.64
N VAL A 232 -5.19 -24.02 6.01
CA VAL A 232 -4.22 -23.35 6.89
C VAL A 232 -3.77 -22.01 6.31
N ARG A 233 -3.39 -21.96 5.02
CA ARG A 233 -3.01 -20.70 4.33
C ARG A 233 -4.11 -19.66 4.37
N ILE A 234 -5.34 -20.08 4.08
CA ILE A 234 -6.52 -19.20 4.07
C ILE A 234 -6.75 -18.60 5.47
N LEU A 235 -6.74 -19.43 6.52
CA LEU A 235 -6.92 -18.97 7.90
C LEU A 235 -5.78 -18.05 8.34
N ASP A 236 -4.54 -18.35 7.98
CA ASP A 236 -3.38 -17.54 8.30
C ASP A 236 -3.39 -16.16 7.62
N ARG A 237 -3.92 -16.03 6.40
CA ARG A 237 -4.17 -14.72 5.78
C ARG A 237 -5.24 -13.96 6.54
N TYR A 238 -6.33 -14.64 6.87
CA TYR A 238 -7.48 -14.01 7.52
C TYR A 238 -7.18 -13.55 8.94
N THR A 239 -6.46 -14.34 9.75
CA THR A 239 -6.06 -13.92 11.11
C THR A 239 -5.14 -12.70 11.06
N ARG A 240 -4.23 -12.63 10.09
CA ARG A 240 -3.37 -11.45 9.88
C ARG A 240 -4.17 -10.21 9.47
N LEU A 241 -5.18 -10.36 8.61
CA LEU A 241 -6.10 -9.27 8.27
C LEU A 241 -6.91 -8.81 9.49
N LEU A 242 -7.46 -9.74 10.29
CA LEU A 242 -8.15 -9.39 11.53
C LEU A 242 -7.22 -8.67 12.51
N ARG A 243 -5.98 -9.14 12.67
CA ARG A 243 -4.98 -8.45 13.50
C ARG A 243 -4.76 -7.02 13.04
N LYS A 244 -4.46 -6.80 11.75
CA LYS A 244 -4.34 -5.45 11.17
C LYS A 244 -5.59 -4.61 11.42
N ALA A 245 -6.78 -5.21 11.30
CA ALA A 245 -8.04 -4.55 11.53
C ALA A 245 -8.17 -4.03 12.97
N PHE A 246 -7.88 -4.86 13.97
CA PHE A 246 -7.92 -4.48 15.39
C PHE A 246 -6.80 -3.51 15.79
N GLU A 247 -5.65 -3.56 15.11
CA GLU A 247 -4.55 -2.60 15.25
C GLU A 247 -4.80 -1.27 14.51
N VAL A 248 -5.89 -1.17 13.74
CA VAL A 248 -6.23 0.02 12.93
C VAL A 248 -5.16 0.35 11.90
N LYS A 249 -4.59 -0.70 11.31
CA LYS A 249 -3.58 -0.66 10.24
C LYS A 249 -4.09 -1.22 8.91
N LEU A 250 -5.36 -1.62 8.85
CA LEU A 250 -5.97 -2.17 7.65
C LEU A 250 -6.11 -1.07 6.60
N SER A 251 -5.88 -1.34 5.31
CA SER A 251 -6.26 -0.41 4.25
C SER A 251 -7.75 -0.53 3.90
N SER A 252 -8.28 0.42 3.11
CA SER A 252 -9.66 0.32 2.58
C SER A 252 -9.85 -0.93 1.71
N ASP A 253 -8.86 -1.27 0.88
CA ASP A 253 -8.89 -2.46 0.03
C ASP A 253 -8.84 -3.76 0.85
N GLU A 254 -8.02 -3.80 1.90
CA GLU A 254 -7.97 -4.92 2.83
C GLU A 254 -9.25 -5.05 3.64
N PHE A 255 -9.92 -3.95 3.99
CA PHE A 255 -11.24 -3.98 4.63
C PHE A 255 -12.30 -4.58 3.71
N GLU A 256 -12.32 -4.21 2.44
CA GLU A 256 -13.25 -4.81 1.47
C GLU A 256 -13.01 -6.32 1.31
N LEU A 257 -11.74 -6.76 1.30
CA LEU A 257 -11.41 -8.19 1.33
C LEU A 257 -11.92 -8.88 2.60
N LEU A 258 -11.70 -8.29 3.77
CA LEU A 258 -12.21 -8.82 5.03
C LEU A 258 -13.74 -8.92 5.01
N ARG A 259 -14.41 -7.88 4.48
CA ARG A 259 -15.87 -7.76 4.43
C ARG A 259 -16.52 -8.77 3.51
N ILE A 260 -16.00 -8.94 2.30
CA ILE A 260 -16.53 -9.89 1.32
C ILE A 260 -16.39 -11.33 1.81
N ASN A 261 -15.27 -11.67 2.43
CA ASN A 261 -15.01 -13.03 2.87
C ASN A 261 -15.53 -13.33 4.29
N ARG A 262 -16.07 -12.35 5.03
CA ARG A 262 -16.64 -12.54 6.38
C ARG A 262 -17.51 -13.81 6.51
N PRO A 263 -18.45 -14.11 5.60
CA PRO A 263 -19.32 -15.28 5.72
C PRO A 263 -18.57 -16.62 5.71
N ASP A 264 -17.39 -16.66 5.08
CA ASP A 264 -16.57 -17.87 4.94
C ASP A 264 -15.68 -18.12 6.17
N PHE A 265 -15.66 -17.18 7.13
CA PHE A 265 -14.77 -17.20 8.28
C PHE A 265 -15.52 -17.25 9.61
N ASN A 266 -16.27 -18.33 9.80
CA ASN A 266 -16.90 -18.64 11.07
C ASN A 266 -15.85 -19.09 12.12
N THR A 267 -15.83 -18.41 13.27
CA THR A 267 -14.87 -18.63 14.36
C THR A 267 -15.04 -19.96 15.12
N VAL A 268 -16.15 -20.64 14.94
CA VAL A 268 -16.32 -22.01 15.45
C VAL A 268 -15.71 -22.99 14.45
N GLU A 269 -15.93 -22.77 13.16
CA GLU A 269 -15.45 -23.66 12.10
C GLU A 269 -13.93 -23.67 11.96
N TRP A 270 -13.29 -22.50 11.98
CA TRP A 270 -11.82 -22.44 11.88
C TRP A 270 -11.11 -23.13 13.05
N GLN A 271 -11.71 -23.12 14.25
CA GLN A 271 -11.14 -23.64 15.47
C GLN A 271 -11.38 -25.15 15.54
N ALA A 272 -12.58 -25.59 15.15
CA ALA A 272 -12.86 -27.00 14.91
C ALA A 272 -11.90 -27.60 13.89
N PHE A 273 -11.61 -26.87 12.80
CA PHE A 273 -10.61 -27.26 11.81
C PHE A 273 -9.20 -27.35 12.42
N ILE A 274 -8.71 -26.29 13.06
CA ILE A 274 -7.37 -26.27 13.69
C ILE A 274 -7.22 -27.42 14.68
N ASN A 275 -8.19 -27.61 15.58
CA ASN A 275 -8.17 -28.67 16.58
C ASN A 275 -8.24 -30.05 15.95
N ARG A 276 -9.06 -30.26 14.91
CA ARG A 276 -9.11 -31.54 14.18
C ARG A 276 -7.74 -31.92 13.63
N VAL A 277 -7.02 -30.97 13.05
CA VAL A 277 -5.68 -31.22 12.47
C VAL A 277 -4.64 -31.45 13.58
N ILE A 278 -4.62 -30.60 14.62
CA ILE A 278 -3.69 -30.74 15.74
C ILE A 278 -3.87 -32.08 16.48
N LEU A 279 -5.11 -32.48 16.76
CA LEU A 279 -5.39 -33.70 17.52
C LEU A 279 -4.90 -34.96 16.80
N LYS A 280 -4.86 -34.93 15.47
CA LYS A 280 -4.35 -36.05 14.66
C LYS A 280 -2.86 -36.29 14.87
N ASP A 281 -2.08 -35.22 15.05
CA ASP A 281 -0.61 -35.29 15.01
C ASP A 281 0.07 -35.02 16.36
N ARG A 282 -0.58 -34.29 17.28
CA ARG A 282 0.04 -33.80 18.55
C ARG A 282 -0.76 -34.14 19.81
N GLY A 283 -2.05 -34.45 19.70
CA GLY A 283 -2.91 -34.79 20.84
C GLY A 283 -3.56 -33.58 21.52
N PHE A 284 -4.29 -33.83 22.62
CA PHE A 284 -5.22 -32.87 23.24
C PHE A 284 -4.57 -31.67 23.94
N GLU A 285 -3.31 -31.79 24.38
CA GLU A 285 -2.61 -30.72 25.10
C GLU A 285 -2.34 -29.49 24.20
N ASP A 286 -2.33 -29.69 22.88
CA ASP A 286 -2.06 -28.63 21.90
C ASP A 286 -3.32 -27.96 21.34
N ALA A 287 -4.52 -28.37 21.79
CA ALA A 287 -5.78 -27.81 21.31
C ALA A 287 -5.93 -26.32 21.65
N VAL A 288 -6.52 -25.57 20.73
CA VAL A 288 -6.91 -24.17 20.92
C VAL A 288 -8.25 -24.14 21.67
N PRO A 289 -8.35 -23.47 22.84
CA PRO A 289 -9.63 -23.26 23.50
C PRO A 289 -10.53 -22.33 22.67
N PHE A 290 -11.84 -22.52 22.75
CA PHE A 290 -12.77 -21.62 22.06
C PHE A 290 -12.92 -20.37 22.91
N GLU A 291 -12.75 -19.22 22.29
CA GLU A 291 -13.11 -17.93 22.87
C GLU A 291 -13.92 -17.14 21.84
N ASP A 292 -15.08 -16.65 22.26
CA ASP A 292 -15.98 -15.80 21.48
C ASP A 292 -15.55 -14.32 21.50
N VAL A 293 -14.30 -14.02 21.91
CA VAL A 293 -13.77 -12.65 21.97
C VAL A 293 -13.79 -11.95 20.62
N ILE A 294 -13.51 -12.69 19.54
CA ILE A 294 -13.55 -12.17 18.18
C ILE A 294 -14.99 -11.91 17.75
N ASP A 295 -15.89 -12.86 18.00
CA ASP A 295 -17.31 -12.73 17.63
C ASP A 295 -17.97 -11.52 18.30
N ARG A 296 -17.68 -11.30 19.60
CA ARG A 296 -18.20 -10.16 20.34
C ARG A 296 -17.66 -8.81 19.87
N ALA A 297 -16.44 -8.78 19.33
CA ALA A 297 -15.80 -7.56 18.87
C ALA A 297 -16.05 -7.26 17.38
N TYR A 298 -16.57 -8.23 16.64
CA TYR A 298 -16.65 -8.21 15.19
C TYR A 298 -17.58 -7.11 14.65
N ASP A 299 -18.74 -6.92 15.28
CA ASP A 299 -19.71 -5.94 14.80
C ASP A 299 -19.22 -4.49 15.00
N GLU A 300 -18.50 -4.22 16.09
CA GLU A 300 -17.91 -2.89 16.32
C GLU A 300 -16.73 -2.61 15.39
N LEU A 301 -15.91 -3.62 15.11
CA LEU A 301 -14.84 -3.54 14.12
C LEU A 301 -15.40 -3.16 12.74
N PHE A 302 -16.42 -3.88 12.28
CA PHE A 302 -17.03 -3.64 10.97
C PHE A 302 -17.72 -2.30 10.92
N ARG A 303 -18.50 -1.96 11.95
CA ARG A 303 -19.16 -0.66 12.03
C ARG A 303 -18.16 0.49 12.00
N PHE A 304 -17.02 0.36 12.68
CA PHE A 304 -15.95 1.35 12.63
C PHE A 304 -15.52 1.60 11.18
N TYR A 305 -15.09 0.57 10.46
CA TYR A 305 -14.60 0.72 9.09
C TYR A 305 -15.69 1.10 8.08
N GLU A 306 -16.92 0.61 8.24
CA GLU A 306 -18.07 1.01 7.41
C GLU A 306 -18.36 2.51 7.54
N ILE A 307 -18.31 3.06 8.76
CA ILE A 307 -18.47 4.50 8.97
C ILE A 307 -17.28 5.26 8.36
N VAL A 308 -16.04 4.74 8.47
CA VAL A 308 -14.88 5.38 7.82
C VAL A 308 -15.10 5.50 6.31
N ALA A 309 -15.57 4.44 5.65
CA ALA A 309 -15.90 4.49 4.22
C ALA A 309 -17.03 5.49 3.91
N GLN A 310 -18.05 5.59 4.76
CA GLN A 310 -19.12 6.58 4.61
C GLN A 310 -18.63 8.02 4.79
N ARG A 311 -17.65 8.24 5.69
CA ARG A 311 -17.02 9.55 5.90
C ARG A 311 -16.30 10.02 4.63
N ASP A 312 -15.64 9.12 3.89
CA ASP A 312 -15.00 9.47 2.62
C ASP A 312 -15.99 9.99 1.56
N ILE A 313 -17.16 9.34 1.47
CA ILE A 313 -18.25 9.78 0.59
C ILE A 313 -18.74 11.18 1.02
N ALA A 314 -18.89 11.41 2.33
CA ALA A 314 -19.28 12.71 2.87
C ALA A 314 -18.22 13.80 2.57
N PHE A 315 -16.93 13.48 2.70
CA PHE A 315 -15.83 14.39 2.40
C PHE A 315 -15.90 14.85 0.95
N LEU A 316 -15.98 13.90 0.01
CA LEU A 316 -16.08 14.21 -1.42
C LEU A 316 -17.30 15.08 -1.73
N ARG A 317 -18.48 14.69 -1.24
CA ARG A 317 -19.73 15.43 -1.46
C ARG A 317 -19.63 16.86 -0.95
N ASN A 318 -19.13 17.04 0.27
CA ASN A 318 -19.01 18.35 0.88
C ASN A 318 -17.95 19.21 0.20
N SER A 319 -16.81 18.63 -0.19
CA SER A 319 -15.80 19.32 -0.99
C SER A 319 -16.35 19.80 -2.33
N GLY A 320 -17.10 18.97 -3.06
CA GLY A 320 -17.77 19.38 -4.30
C GLY A 320 -18.74 20.54 -4.09
N ASN A 321 -19.61 20.44 -3.09
CA ASN A 321 -20.54 21.51 -2.72
C ASN A 321 -19.82 22.82 -2.35
N ILE A 322 -18.67 22.74 -1.68
CA ILE A 322 -17.88 23.93 -1.32
C ILE A 322 -17.35 24.59 -2.58
N LEU A 323 -16.72 23.83 -3.48
CA LEU A 323 -16.18 24.35 -4.75
C LEU A 323 -17.26 25.02 -5.60
N ASP A 324 -18.43 24.40 -5.72
CA ASP A 324 -19.57 24.93 -6.47
C ASP A 324 -20.09 26.25 -5.87
N ASN A 325 -20.21 26.31 -4.54
CA ASN A 325 -20.72 27.49 -3.83
C ASN A 325 -19.72 28.65 -3.79
N THR A 326 -18.41 28.35 -3.79
CA THR A 326 -17.37 29.39 -3.81
C THR A 326 -16.98 29.82 -5.22
N GLY A 327 -17.29 29.01 -6.24
CA GLY A 327 -16.86 29.22 -7.62
C GLY A 327 -15.36 28.96 -7.81
N GLU A 328 -14.74 28.18 -6.92
CA GLU A 328 -13.32 27.85 -6.98
C GLU A 328 -13.10 26.61 -7.84
N SER A 329 -12.01 26.56 -8.61
CA SER A 329 -11.69 25.42 -9.47
C SER A 329 -10.80 24.37 -8.80
N ALA A 330 -10.27 24.64 -7.61
CA ALA A 330 -9.35 23.78 -6.88
C ALA A 330 -9.42 24.01 -5.37
N ALA A 331 -9.09 22.99 -4.59
CA ALA A 331 -8.95 23.06 -3.14
C ALA A 331 -7.87 22.10 -2.64
N PHE A 332 -7.36 22.36 -1.43
CA PHE A 332 -6.56 21.40 -0.69
C PHE A 332 -7.48 20.61 0.25
N LEU A 333 -7.55 19.30 0.06
CA LEU A 333 -8.24 18.38 0.96
C LEU A 333 -7.23 17.79 1.94
N ILE A 334 -7.43 18.03 3.23
CA ILE A 334 -6.57 17.53 4.30
C ILE A 334 -7.33 16.39 4.99
N ALA A 335 -6.78 15.17 4.92
CA ALA A 335 -7.33 13.98 5.54
C ALA A 335 -6.20 13.10 6.09
N GLY A 336 -6.54 12.21 7.03
CA GLY A 336 -5.61 11.20 7.52
C GLY A 336 -5.23 10.19 6.43
N GLY A 337 -4.01 9.63 6.52
CA GLY A 337 -3.44 8.74 5.50
C GLY A 337 -4.31 7.53 5.14
N TYR A 338 -5.08 7.01 6.10
CA TYR A 338 -6.04 5.91 5.88
C TYR A 338 -7.01 6.19 4.72
N HIS A 339 -7.52 7.42 4.61
CA HIS A 339 -8.56 7.79 3.64
C HIS A 339 -8.05 7.84 2.19
N THR A 340 -6.73 7.78 1.98
CA THR A 340 -6.10 8.06 0.68
C THR A 340 -6.57 7.12 -0.43
N SER A 341 -6.58 5.80 -0.20
CA SER A 341 -6.95 4.83 -1.26
C SER A 341 -8.39 5.07 -1.74
N HIS A 342 -9.35 5.05 -0.80
CA HIS A 342 -10.76 5.22 -1.13
C HIS A 342 -11.11 6.62 -1.66
N LEU A 343 -10.57 7.70 -1.07
CA LEU A 343 -10.80 9.07 -1.60
C LEU A 343 -10.26 9.25 -3.01
N THR A 344 -9.07 8.72 -3.32
CA THR A 344 -8.49 8.86 -4.66
C THR A 344 -9.27 8.06 -5.71
N GLN A 345 -9.79 6.89 -5.34
CA GLN A 345 -10.75 6.16 -6.18
C GLN A 345 -12.03 6.97 -6.41
N LEU A 346 -12.66 7.48 -5.35
CA LEU A 346 -13.88 8.28 -5.44
C LEU A 346 -13.69 9.54 -6.31
N LEU A 347 -12.57 10.26 -6.14
CA LEU A 347 -12.22 11.43 -6.95
C LEU A 347 -12.10 11.06 -8.43
N ARG A 348 -11.40 9.97 -8.75
CA ARG A 348 -11.23 9.46 -10.11
C ARG A 348 -12.57 9.09 -10.74
N ASP A 349 -13.41 8.37 -10.00
CA ASP A 349 -14.73 7.92 -10.45
C ASP A 349 -15.70 9.09 -10.72
N GLN A 350 -15.55 10.19 -9.98
CA GLN A 350 -16.29 11.44 -10.21
C GLN A 350 -15.61 12.39 -11.23
N GLY A 351 -14.48 11.99 -11.81
CA GLY A 351 -13.78 12.78 -12.84
C GLY A 351 -12.97 13.97 -12.32
N TYR A 352 -12.68 14.03 -11.01
CA TYR A 352 -11.78 15.03 -10.45
C TYR A 352 -10.31 14.68 -10.75
N SER A 353 -9.54 15.68 -11.16
CA SER A 353 -8.07 15.60 -11.16
C SER A 353 -7.54 15.86 -9.76
N TYR A 354 -6.57 15.07 -9.31
CA TYR A 354 -5.99 15.18 -7.97
C TYR A 354 -4.48 14.92 -7.97
N VAL A 355 -3.80 15.43 -6.94
CA VAL A 355 -2.41 15.12 -6.59
C VAL A 355 -2.37 14.80 -5.11
N VAL A 356 -1.77 13.67 -4.73
CA VAL A 356 -1.60 13.27 -3.33
C VAL A 356 -0.27 13.82 -2.81
N LEU A 357 -0.33 14.57 -1.71
CA LEU A 357 0.83 15.06 -0.99
C LEU A 357 0.91 14.37 0.37
N THR A 358 1.88 13.48 0.54
CA THR A 358 2.15 12.81 1.82
C THR A 358 3.40 13.41 2.48
N PRO A 359 3.31 13.85 3.74
CA PRO A 359 4.48 14.30 4.48
C PRO A 359 5.40 13.10 4.75
N PHE A 360 6.72 13.32 4.72
CA PHE A 360 7.69 12.33 5.17
C PHE A 360 7.70 12.34 6.70
N VAL A 361 7.31 11.22 7.32
CA VAL A 361 7.26 11.07 8.77
C VAL A 361 8.61 10.50 9.23
N GLU A 362 9.49 11.36 9.73
CA GLU A 362 10.85 10.96 10.18
C GLU A 362 10.85 10.24 11.54
N PHE A 363 9.78 10.40 12.32
CA PHE A 363 9.67 9.86 13.68
C PHE A 363 8.33 9.17 13.87
N GLU A 364 8.36 7.99 14.48
CA GLU A 364 7.17 7.23 14.81
C GLU A 364 6.22 8.06 15.70
N THR A 365 4.93 8.04 15.37
CA THR A 365 3.92 8.74 16.17
C THR A 365 3.73 7.98 17.49
N ASP A 366 3.70 8.68 18.61
CA ASP A 366 3.30 8.08 19.89
C ASP A 366 1.80 7.73 19.83
N HIS A 367 1.52 6.52 19.34
CA HIS A 367 0.17 6.00 19.17
C HIS A 367 -0.63 6.01 20.48
N ARG A 368 0.04 5.76 21.61
CA ARG A 368 -0.60 5.76 22.94
C ARG A 368 -1.04 7.16 23.32
N GLN A 369 -0.18 8.15 23.13
CA GLN A 369 -0.53 9.54 23.38
C GLN A 369 -1.65 10.01 22.46
N TYR A 370 -1.60 9.64 21.16
CA TYR A 370 -2.65 9.96 20.19
C TYR A 370 -4.01 9.36 20.61
N GLU A 371 -4.05 8.07 20.92
CA GLU A 371 -5.27 7.37 21.33
C GLU A 371 -5.82 7.90 22.65
N LYS A 372 -4.96 8.23 23.62
CA LYS A 372 -5.36 8.87 24.87
C LYS A 372 -6.01 10.23 24.65
N VAL A 373 -5.47 11.06 23.75
CA VAL A 373 -6.06 12.37 23.41
C VAL A 373 -7.40 12.19 22.70
N LEU A 374 -7.46 11.24 21.76
CA LEU A 374 -8.66 10.92 20.99
C LEU A 374 -9.80 10.46 21.91
N LEU A 375 -9.57 9.45 22.76
CA LEU A 375 -10.58 8.88 23.64
C LEU A 375 -11.03 9.81 24.78
N LYS A 376 -10.16 10.75 25.21
CA LYS A 376 -10.52 11.76 26.21
C LYS A 376 -11.70 12.64 25.77
N THR A 377 -11.92 12.79 24.46
CA THR A 377 -13.06 13.58 23.93
C THR A 377 -14.43 12.92 24.16
N LEU A 378 -14.47 11.62 24.51
CA LEU A 378 -15.71 10.89 24.77
C LEU A 378 -16.14 10.85 26.26
N GLU A 379 -15.42 11.49 27.18
CA GLU A 379 -15.60 11.30 28.64
C GLU A 379 -15.54 9.83 29.08
N ILE A 380 -14.88 8.95 28.31
CA ILE A 380 -14.65 7.56 28.71
C ILE A 380 -13.54 7.55 29.76
N SER A 381 -13.91 7.15 30.98
CA SER A 381 -13.01 6.95 32.11
C SER A 381 -12.08 5.76 31.84
N GLU A 382 -10.78 6.00 31.97
CA GLU A 382 -9.69 5.03 32.05
C GLU A 382 -9.40 4.23 30.76
N VAL A 383 -8.47 4.73 29.96
CA VAL A 383 -7.63 3.86 29.12
C VAL A 383 -6.76 3.04 30.07
N PRO A 384 -6.84 1.71 30.12
CA PRO A 384 -6.04 0.91 31.04
C PRO A 384 -4.55 1.12 30.78
N ASP A 385 -3.78 1.42 31.84
CA ASP A 385 -2.33 1.67 31.81
C ASP A 385 -1.48 0.44 31.39
N GLU A 386 -2.10 -0.68 30.99
CA GLU A 386 -1.41 -1.98 30.78
C GLU A 386 -1.60 -2.61 29.37
N ALA A 387 -2.01 -1.85 28.36
CA ALA A 387 -1.98 -2.35 26.97
C ALA A 387 -0.55 -2.24 26.37
N VAL A 388 0.27 -3.25 26.66
CA VAL A 388 1.63 -3.45 26.09
C VAL A 388 1.55 -4.06 24.71
#